data_AF-A0A091HUN5-F1
#
_entry.id   AF-A0A091HUN5-F1
#
_cell.length_a   1.000
_cell.length_b   1.000
_cell.length_c   1.000
_cell.angle_alpha   90.00
_cell.angle_beta   90.00
_cell.angle_gamma   90.00
#
_symmetry.space_group_name_H-M   'P 1'
#
loop_
_entity.id
_entity.type
_entity.pdbx_description
1 polymer ?
#
loop_
_entity_poly.entity_id
_entity_poly.type
_entity_poly.pdbx_seq_one_letter_code
_entity_poly.pdbx_strand_id
1 'polypeptide(L)'
;RMLSPLPLRVGCSLLAWLALYAWFCHRYKHRNYEWSCRLVTLTHGILATCLSAYIGFIDGPWPLSHPGSANTTLQVHVLCLSLGYFLFDLCWCVYFQTEGALMLAHH
;
A
#
# COMPACT_ATOMS: atom_id res chain seq x y z
N ARG A 1 1.13 -25.22 1.11
CA ARG A 1 0.99 -24.24 2.20
C ARG A 1 -0.28 -23.44 1.93
N MET A 2 -1.25 -23.45 2.84
CA MET A 2 -2.51 -22.72 2.66
C MET A 2 -2.20 -21.22 2.61
N LEU A 3 -2.16 -20.64 1.41
CA LEU A 3 -2.18 -19.19 1.23
C LEU A 3 -3.54 -18.71 1.73
N SER A 4 -3.54 -17.81 2.72
CA SER A 4 -4.76 -17.14 3.16
C SER A 4 -5.45 -16.46 1.95
N PRO A 5 -6.80 -16.42 1.92
CA PRO A 5 -7.52 -15.87 0.79
C PRO A 5 -7.13 -14.41 0.55
N LEU A 6 -7.04 -14.01 -0.72
CA LEU A 6 -6.59 -12.67 -1.13
C LEU A 6 -7.35 -11.54 -0.42
N PRO A 7 -8.70 -11.56 -0.30
CA PRO A 7 -9.43 -10.50 0.39
C PRO A 7 -9.02 -10.34 1.86
N LEU A 8 -8.72 -11.45 2.54
CA LEU A 8 -8.26 -11.40 3.93
C LEU A 8 -6.91 -10.71 4.04
N ARG A 9 -5.98 -11.01 3.13
CA ARG A 9 -4.63 -10.39 3.11
C ARG A 9 -4.71 -8.90 2.83
N VAL A 10 -5.56 -8.50 1.90
CA VAL A 10 -5.82 -7.09 1.59
C VAL A 10 -6.46 -6.40 2.80
N GLY A 11 -7.46 -7.03 3.44
CA GLY A 11 -8.09 -6.51 4.66
C GLY A 11 -7.10 -6.34 5.81
N CYS A 12 -6.23 -7.31 6.06
CA CYS A 12 -5.16 -7.20 7.05
C CYS A 12 -4.20 -6.05 6.71
N SER A 13 -3.82 -5.91 5.43
CA SER A 13 -2.98 -4.79 5.01
C SER A 13 -3.66 -3.44 5.23
N LEU A 14 -4.94 -3.31 4.89
CA LEU A 14 -5.72 -2.10 5.11
C LEU A 14 -5.75 -1.74 6.60
N LEU A 15 -6.03 -2.72 7.46
CA LEU A 15 -5.99 -2.53 8.92
C LEU A 15 -4.61 -2.10 9.42
N ALA A 16 -3.53 -2.66 8.87
CA ALA A 16 -2.18 -2.24 9.22
C ALA A 16 -1.90 -0.78 8.84
N TRP A 17 -2.35 -0.34 7.66
CA TRP A 17 -2.23 1.06 7.24
C TRP A 17 -3.06 2.01 8.10
N LEU A 18 -4.29 1.63 8.44
CA LEU A 18 -5.15 2.39 9.35
C LEU A 18 -4.53 2.50 10.76
N ALA A 19 -3.98 1.41 11.28
CA ALA A 19 -3.30 1.40 12.57
C ALA A 19 -2.05 2.29 12.55
N LEU A 20 -1.26 2.24 11.46
CA LEU A 20 -0.10 3.11 11.28
C LEU A 20 -0.50 4.59 11.21
N TYR A 21 -1.56 4.92 10.46
CA TYR A 21 -2.13 6.26 10.41
C TYR A 21 -2.55 6.74 11.80
N ALA A 22 -3.31 5.94 12.54
CA ALA A 22 -3.75 6.28 13.89
C ALA A 22 -2.56 6.48 14.84
N TRP A 23 -1.51 5.65 14.70
CA TRP A 23 -0.28 5.81 15.45
C TRP A 23 0.44 7.12 15.11
N PHE A 24 0.55 7.49 13.84
CA PHE A 24 1.13 8.77 13.44
C PHE A 24 0.31 9.96 13.96
N CYS A 25 -1.02 9.93 13.88
CA CYS A 25 -1.88 10.96 14.46
C CYS A 25 -1.65 11.08 15.97
N HIS A 26 -1.54 9.95 16.68
CA HIS A 26 -1.28 9.95 18.12
C HIS A 26 0.14 10.43 18.46
N ARG A 27 1.14 10.10 17.65
CA ARG A 27 2.55 10.47 17.90
C ARG A 27 2.83 11.94 17.56
N TYR A 28 2.09 12.49 16.59
CA TYR A 28 2.28 13.85 16.07
C TYR A 28 1.00 14.69 16.22
N LYS A 29 0.37 14.67 17.41
CA LYS A 29 -0.91 15.36 17.71
C LYS A 29 -0.93 16.87 17.42
N HIS A 30 0.25 17.49 17.33
CA HIS A 30 0.41 18.91 17.05
C HIS A 30 0.40 19.24 15.55
N ARG A 31 0.34 18.23 14.67
CA ARG A 31 0.25 18.36 13.22
C ARG A 31 -1.17 18.06 12.74
N ASN A 32 -1.49 18.50 11.52
CA ASN A 32 -2.78 18.20 10.90
C ASN A 32 -2.85 16.72 10.47
N TYR A 33 -4.07 16.23 10.24
CA TYR A 33 -4.33 14.86 9.81
C TYR A 33 -3.67 14.52 8.46
N GLU A 34 -3.60 15.51 7.56
CA GLU A 34 -2.91 15.39 6.27
C GLU A 34 -1.43 15.07 6.45
N TRP A 35 -0.75 15.67 7.43
CA TRP A 35 0.66 15.38 7.71
C TRP A 35 0.87 13.91 8.08
N SER A 36 -0.01 13.35 8.91
CA SER A 36 0.01 11.93 9.25
C SER A 36 -0.26 11.05 8.03
N CYS A 37 -1.21 11.44 7.16
CA CYS A 37 -1.50 10.73 5.92
C CYS A 37 -0.29 10.71 4.98
N ARG A 38 0.35 11.86 4.75
CA ARG A 38 1.57 11.97 3.93
C ARG A 38 2.71 11.10 4.44
N LEU A 39 2.81 10.89 5.75
CA LEU A 39 3.82 10.00 6.33
C LEU A 39 3.50 8.51 6.08
N VAL A 40 2.21 8.14 6.07
CA VAL A 40 1.77 6.80 5.60
C VAL A 40 2.11 6.61 4.14
N THR A 41 1.78 7.57 3.27
CA THR A 41 2.12 7.58 1.84
C THR A 41 3.62 7.42 1.61
N LEU A 42 4.44 8.18 2.34
CA LEU A 42 5.91 8.06 2.27
C LEU A 42 6.38 6.66 2.66
N THR A 43 5.82 6.11 3.74
CA THR A 43 6.16 4.76 4.20
C THR A 43 5.79 3.71 3.15
N HIS A 44 4.61 3.81 2.56
CA HIS A 44 4.20 2.97 1.43
C HIS A 44 5.17 3.09 0.25
N GLY A 45 5.49 4.30 -0.18
CA GLY A 45 6.40 4.55 -1.30
C GLY A 45 7.78 3.93 -1.10
N ILE A 46 8.35 4.06 0.10
CA ILE A 46 9.63 3.43 0.45
C ILE A 46 9.52 1.91 0.40
N LEU A 47 8.51 1.33 1.08
CA LEU A 47 8.33 -0.12 1.11
C LEU A 47 8.08 -0.69 -0.30
N ALA A 48 7.21 -0.07 -1.08
CA ALA A 48 6.90 -0.50 -2.44
C ALA A 48 8.15 -0.45 -3.33
N THR A 49 8.95 0.62 -3.25
CA THR A 49 10.18 0.77 -4.02
C THR A 49 11.22 -0.27 -3.62
N CYS A 50 11.51 -0.40 -2.34
CA CYS A 50 12.53 -1.32 -1.84
C CYS A 50 12.15 -2.79 -2.11
N LEU A 51 10.89 -3.17 -1.87
CA LEU A 51 10.42 -4.53 -2.12
C LEU A 51 10.38 -4.85 -3.61
N SER A 52 9.94 -3.90 -4.45
CA SER A 52 9.94 -4.10 -5.91
C SER A 52 11.36 -4.23 -6.46
N ALA A 53 12.31 -3.42 -5.97
CA ALA A 53 13.71 -3.55 -6.33
C ALA A 53 14.27 -4.91 -5.89
N TYR A 54 14.00 -5.33 -4.65
CA TYR A 54 14.44 -6.64 -4.16
C TYR A 54 13.88 -7.80 -5.00
N ILE A 55 12.59 -7.77 -5.32
CA ILE A 55 11.96 -8.75 -6.20
C ILE A 55 12.59 -8.70 -7.59
N GLY A 56 12.75 -7.51 -8.18
CA GLY A 56 13.23 -7.37 -9.56
C GLY A 56 14.70 -7.77 -9.76
N PHE A 57 15.54 -7.55 -8.75
CA PHE A 57 16.99 -7.73 -8.87
C PHE A 57 17.55 -8.95 -8.15
N ILE A 58 16.87 -9.47 -7.11
CA ILE A 58 17.43 -10.50 -6.22
C ILE A 58 16.58 -11.77 -6.20
N ASP A 59 15.30 -11.69 -5.82
CA ASP A 59 14.48 -12.86 -5.47
C ASP A 59 13.51 -13.31 -6.57
N GLY A 60 13.05 -12.38 -7.40
CA GLY A 60 12.01 -12.62 -8.39
C GLY A 60 12.54 -13.01 -9.78
N PRO A 61 11.67 -13.54 -10.63
CA PRO A 61 12.00 -13.80 -12.02
C PRO A 61 12.35 -12.49 -12.72
N TRP A 62 13.41 -12.52 -13.54
CA TRP A 62 13.91 -11.32 -14.20
C TRP A 62 12.82 -10.72 -15.11
N PRO A 63 12.45 -9.44 -14.92
CA PRO A 63 11.27 -8.85 -15.54
C PRO A 63 11.31 -8.83 -17.07
N LEU A 64 12.51 -8.81 -17.66
CA LEU A 64 12.68 -8.77 -19.12
C LEU A 64 12.69 -10.15 -19.79
N SER A 65 12.91 -11.23 -19.04
CA SER A 65 12.99 -12.58 -19.62
C SER A 65 11.78 -13.46 -19.29
N HIS A 66 10.97 -13.09 -18.29
CA HIS A 66 9.80 -13.87 -17.87
C HIS A 66 8.51 -13.03 -17.80
N PRO A 67 8.18 -12.20 -18.82
CA PRO A 67 6.93 -11.44 -18.81
C PRO A 67 5.72 -12.38 -18.84
N GLY A 68 4.70 -12.07 -18.02
CA GLY A 68 3.44 -12.84 -17.99
C GLY A 68 3.48 -14.16 -17.25
N SER A 69 4.58 -14.47 -16.55
CA SER A 69 4.63 -15.61 -15.62
C SER A 69 3.74 -15.39 -14.39
N ALA A 70 3.33 -16.48 -13.72
CA ALA A 70 2.51 -16.39 -12.52
C ALA A 70 3.25 -15.64 -11.40
N ASN A 71 2.53 -14.80 -10.66
CA ASN A 71 3.11 -14.04 -9.56
C ASN A 71 3.71 -14.96 -8.49
N THR A 72 4.94 -14.66 -8.05
CA THR A 72 5.54 -15.31 -6.88
C THR A 72 4.77 -14.97 -5.61
N THR A 73 4.95 -15.77 -4.55
CA THR A 73 4.31 -15.49 -3.26
C THR A 73 4.66 -14.09 -2.76
N LEU A 74 5.91 -13.65 -2.92
CA LEU A 74 6.36 -12.32 -2.50
C LEU A 74 5.73 -11.21 -3.34
N GLN A 75 5.63 -11.38 -4.67
CA GLN A 75 4.92 -10.45 -5.55
C GLN A 75 3.45 -10.30 -5.14
N VAL A 76 2.76 -11.38 -4.78
CA VAL A 76 1.39 -11.30 -4.26
C VAL A 76 1.33 -10.58 -2.90
N HIS A 77 2.34 -10.72 -2.04
CA HIS A 77 2.40 -9.96 -0.78
C HIS A 77 2.54 -8.45 -1.02
N VAL A 78 3.44 -8.04 -1.92
CA VAL A 78 3.61 -6.63 -2.30
C VAL A 78 2.37 -6.07 -2.97
N LEU A 79 1.69 -6.87 -3.81
CA LEU A 79 0.40 -6.52 -4.39
C LEU A 79 -0.65 -6.25 -3.31
N CYS A 80 -0.82 -7.17 -2.35
CA CYS A 80 -1.76 -7.00 -1.25
C CYS A 80 -1.41 -5.79 -0.35
N LEU A 81 -0.13 -5.57 -0.08
CA LEU A 81 0.37 -4.42 0.68
C LEU A 81 -0.01 -3.09 0.00
N SER A 82 0.17 -3.03 -1.32
CA SER A 82 -0.11 -1.84 -2.14
C SER A 82 -1.61 -1.61 -2.31
N LEU A 83 -2.38 -2.67 -2.58
CA LEU A 83 -3.83 -2.56 -2.68
C LEU A 83 -4.47 -2.13 -1.35
N GLY A 84 -3.98 -2.66 -0.22
CA GLY A 84 -4.41 -2.20 1.10
C GLY A 84 -4.10 -0.71 1.34
N TYR A 85 -2.96 -0.22 0.86
CA TYR A 85 -2.62 1.21 0.92
C TYR A 85 -3.55 2.04 0.03
N PHE A 86 -3.79 1.64 -1.22
CA PHE A 86 -4.67 2.38 -2.12
C PHE A 86 -6.09 2.49 -1.60
N LEU A 87 -6.63 1.42 -1.00
CA LEU A 87 -7.92 1.48 -0.33
C LEU A 87 -7.92 2.45 0.85
N PHE A 88 -6.84 2.48 1.64
CA PHE A 88 -6.68 3.45 2.72
C PHE A 88 -6.68 4.90 2.17
N ASP A 89 -5.86 5.16 1.17
CA ASP A 89 -5.66 6.47 0.54
C ASP A 89 -6.96 7.00 -0.08
N LEU A 90 -7.66 6.13 -0.82
CA LEU A 90 -8.97 6.41 -1.40
C LEU A 90 -10.00 6.76 -0.32
N CYS A 91 -10.14 5.92 0.71
CA CYS A 91 -11.06 6.18 1.82
C CYS A 91 -10.74 7.51 2.52
N TRP A 92 -9.45 7.81 2.71
CA TRP A 92 -9.01 9.05 3.34
C TRP A 92 -9.38 10.27 2.49
N CYS A 93 -9.12 10.23 1.18
CA CYS A 93 -9.48 11.30 0.24
C CYS A 93 -10.99 11.52 0.17
N VAL A 94 -11.79 10.44 0.15
CA VAL A 94 -13.27 10.53 0.20
C VAL A 94 -13.73 11.14 1.51
N TYR A 95 -13.12 10.77 2.65
CA TYR A 95 -13.56 11.27 3.94
C TYR A 95 -13.21 12.76 4.13
N PHE A 96 -11.99 13.17 3.80
CA PHE A 96 -11.52 14.55 3.98
C PHE A 96 -11.82 15.47 2.78
N GLN A 97 -12.33 14.92 1.67
CA GLN A 97 -12.69 15.66 0.45
C GLN A 97 -11.53 16.53 -0.06
N THR A 98 -10.30 16.04 0.06
CA THR A 98 -9.08 16.79 -0.28
C THR A 98 -8.83 16.88 -1.79
N GLU A 99 -9.53 16.06 -2.56
CA GLU A 99 -9.22 15.78 -3.96
C GLU A 99 -10.43 16.02 -4.84
N GLY A 100 -10.18 16.51 -6.07
CA GLY A 100 -11.25 16.76 -7.04
C GLY A 100 -11.87 15.47 -7.57
N ALA A 101 -13.12 15.55 -8.08
CA ALA A 101 -13.86 14.39 -8.60
C ALA A 101 -13.09 13.60 -9.68
N LEU A 102 -12.23 14.27 -10.45
CA LEU A 102 -11.38 13.64 -11.47
C LEU A 102 -10.25 12.78 -10.87
N MET A 103 -9.64 13.23 -9.78
CA MET A 103 -8.60 12.48 -9.08
C MET A 103 -9.23 11.27 -8.37
N LEU A 104 -10.43 11.44 -7.82
CA LEU A 104 -11.16 10.33 -7.19
C LEU A 104 -11.59 9.24 -8.17
N ALA A 105 -11.92 9.59 -9.42
CA ALA A 105 -12.26 8.61 -10.46
C ALA A 105 -11.02 7.89 -11.05
N HIS A 106 -9.82 8.42 -10.83
CA HIS A 106 -8.57 7.82 -11.29
C HIS A 106 -8.08 6.67 -10.39
N HIS A 107 -8.32 6.80 -9.08
CA HIS A 107 -8.02 5.79 -8.06
C HIS A 107 -8.92 4.55 -8.19
#